data_AF-A0A3B8QV41-F1
#
_entry.id   AF-A0A3B8QV41-F1
#
_cell.length_a   1.000
_cell.length_b   1.000
_cell.length_c   1.000
_cell.angle_alpha   90.00
_cell.angle_beta   90.00
_cell.angle_gamma   90.00
#
_symmetry.space_group_name_H-M   'P 1'
#
loop_
_entity.id
_entity.type
_entity.pdbx_description
1 polymer ?
#
loop_
_entity_poly.entity_id
_entity_poly.type
_entity_poly.pdbx_seq_one_letter_code
_entity_poly.pdbx_strand_id
1 'polypeptide(L)'
;MNHLINTPSILIALAAIVIVSYLFNLLAKKTRIPSVLMLLGMGILFNLGGHYAALPQPDVRPALEILGSVGLIMIVLEAALDLELR
;
A
#
# COMPACT_ATOMS: atom_id res chain seq x y z
N MET A 1 -0.90 -27.43 -12.82
CA MET A 1 -1.54 -26.39 -11.99
C MET A 1 -0.48 -25.41 -11.51
N ASN A 2 -0.76 -24.10 -11.61
CA ASN A 2 -0.04 -22.95 -11.01
C ASN A 2 0.92 -22.12 -11.90
N HIS A 3 0.40 -21.53 -12.99
CA HIS A 3 1.02 -20.36 -13.66
C HIS A 3 0.35 -19.03 -13.30
N LEU A 4 -0.29 -18.93 -12.13
CA LEU A 4 -1.03 -17.73 -11.71
C LEU A 4 -0.11 -16.55 -11.35
N ILE A 5 1.15 -16.83 -10.95
CA ILE A 5 2.17 -15.81 -10.73
C ILE A 5 3.01 -15.70 -11.99
N ASN A 6 2.58 -14.81 -12.88
CA ASN A 6 3.31 -14.42 -14.08
C ASN A 6 3.51 -12.90 -14.06
N THR A 7 4.52 -12.38 -14.75
CA THR A 7 4.82 -10.96 -14.85
C THR A 7 3.57 -10.09 -15.11
N PRO A 8 2.64 -10.47 -16.02
CA PRO A 8 1.41 -9.70 -16.23
C PRO A 8 0.51 -9.63 -14.99
N SER A 9 0.33 -10.74 -14.26
CA SER A 9 -0.48 -10.78 -13.04
C SER A 9 0.09 -9.84 -11.96
N ILE A 10 1.43 -9.79 -11.83
CA ILE A 10 2.11 -8.91 -10.88
C ILE A 10 1.90 -7.44 -11.27
N LEU A 11 2.06 -7.11 -12.55
CA LEU A 11 1.82 -5.75 -13.05
C LEU A 11 0.38 -5.30 -12.83
N ILE A 12 -0.60 -6.19 -13.06
CA ILE A 12 -2.01 -5.91 -12.80
C ILE A 12 -2.25 -5.67 -11.31
N ALA A 13 -1.66 -6.49 -10.43
CA ALA A 13 -1.79 -6.29 -8.98
C ALA A 13 -1.21 -4.95 -8.53
N LEU A 14 -0.02 -4.58 -9.02
CA LEU A 14 0.60 -3.28 -8.72
C LEU A 14 -0.25 -2.11 -9.24
N ALA A 15 -0.76 -2.20 -10.47
CA ALA A 15 -1.64 -1.20 -11.03
C ALA A 15 -2.93 -1.05 -10.21
N ALA A 16 -3.53 -2.16 -9.79
CA ALA A 16 -4.71 -2.16 -8.93
C ALA A 16 -4.45 -1.44 -7.60
N ILE A 17 -3.28 -1.66 -6.98
CA ILE A 17 -2.88 -0.96 -5.74
C ILE A 17 -2.81 0.56 -5.98
N VAL A 18 -2.22 1.01 -7.09
CA VAL A 18 -2.15 2.44 -7.45
C VAL A 18 -3.53 3.03 -7.67
N ILE A 19 -4.41 2.31 -8.39
CA ILE A 19 -5.80 2.75 -8.64
C ILE A 19 -6.57 2.89 -7.33
N VAL A 20 -6.44 1.92 -6.41
CA VAL A 20 -7.07 1.97 -5.07
C VAL A 20 -6.53 3.15 -4.26
N SER A 21 -5.23 3.42 -4.30
CA SER A 21 -4.64 4.59 -3.65
C SER A 21 -5.24 5.90 -4.19
N TYR A 22 -5.39 6.02 -5.50
CA TYR A 22 -6.02 7.20 -6.11
C TYR A 22 -7.50 7.33 -5.73
N LEU A 23 -8.24 6.22 -5.66
CA LEU A 23 -9.62 6.21 -5.19
C LEU A 23 -9.70 6.78 -3.75
N PHE A 24 -8.83 6.35 -2.85
CA PHE A 24 -8.79 6.90 -1.49
C PHE A 24 -8.37 8.36 -1.45
N ASN A 25 -7.50 8.81 -2.35
CA ASN A 25 -7.19 10.24 -2.47
C ASN A 25 -8.43 11.06 -2.88
N LEU A 26 -9.27 10.53 -3.77
CA LEU A 26 -10.53 11.20 -4.13
C LEU A 26 -11.52 11.21 -2.95
N LEU A 27 -11.64 10.10 -2.21
CA LEU A 27 -12.49 10.04 -1.03
C LEU A 27 -11.99 10.96 0.09
N ALA A 28 -10.68 11.06 0.28
CA ALA A 28 -10.04 11.93 1.27
C ALA A 28 -10.44 13.39 1.10
N LYS A 29 -10.58 13.86 -0.15
CA LYS A 29 -11.08 15.21 -0.47
C LYS A 29 -12.50 15.44 0.04
N LYS A 30 -13.35 14.42 0.05
CA LYS A 30 -14.75 14.49 0.51
C LYS A 30 -14.89 14.29 2.02
N THR A 31 -14.13 13.37 2.60
CA THR A 31 -14.24 12.98 4.01
C THR A 31 -13.36 13.80 4.95
N ARG A 32 -12.40 14.59 4.42
CA ARG A 32 -11.33 15.28 5.16
C ARG A 32 -10.38 14.33 5.92
N ILE A 33 -10.47 13.02 5.67
CA ILE A 33 -9.59 12.02 6.26
C ILE A 33 -8.39 11.83 5.30
N PRO A 34 -7.14 11.94 5.77
CA PRO A 34 -5.96 11.64 4.95
C PRO A 34 -6.04 10.28 4.27
N SER A 35 -5.68 10.20 2.99
CA SER A 35 -5.70 8.97 2.19
C SER A 35 -4.85 7.85 2.81
N VAL A 36 -3.71 8.19 3.42
CA VAL A 36 -2.82 7.24 4.10
C VAL A 36 -3.54 6.53 5.26
N LEU A 37 -4.34 7.23 6.05
CA LEU A 37 -5.10 6.62 7.15
C LEU A 37 -6.16 5.64 6.63
N MET A 38 -6.78 5.97 5.49
CA MET A 38 -7.75 5.09 4.85
C MET A 38 -7.10 3.79 4.34
N LEU A 39 -5.92 3.90 3.73
CA LEU A 39 -5.12 2.74 3.28
C LEU A 39 -4.70 1.85 4.45
N LEU A 40 -4.19 2.44 5.54
CA LEU A 40 -3.86 1.70 6.76
C LEU A 40 -5.09 1.00 7.34
N GLY A 41 -6.22 1.70 7.41
CA GLY A 41 -7.49 1.13 7.87
C GLY A 41 -7.97 -0.04 7.02
N MET A 42 -7.84 0.04 5.69
CA MET A 42 -8.18 -1.06 4.77
C MET A 42 -7.31 -2.30 5.03
N GLY A 43 -5.99 -2.12 5.22
CA GLY A 43 -5.08 -3.21 5.55
C GLY A 43 -5.43 -3.90 6.87
N ILE A 44 -5.74 -3.11 7.91
CA ILE A 44 -6.19 -3.62 9.21
C ILE A 44 -7.52 -4.38 9.07
N LEU A 45 -8.46 -3.83 8.29
CA LEU A 45 -9.76 -4.47 8.06
C LEU A 45 -9.61 -5.81 7.33
N PHE A 46 -8.71 -5.92 6.36
CA PHE A 46 -8.40 -7.20 5.71
C PHE A 46 -7.75 -8.20 6.66
N ASN A 47 -6.85 -7.75 7.54
CA ASN A 47 -6.24 -8.62 8.53
C ASN A 47 -7.29 -9.19 9.50
N LEU A 48 -8.16 -8.32 10.02
CA LEU A 48 -9.25 -8.71 10.91
C LEU A 48 -10.26 -9.64 10.20
N GLY A 49 -10.71 -9.27 9.00
CA GLY A 49 -11.64 -10.08 8.21
C GLY A 49 -11.09 -11.47 7.90
N GLY A 50 -9.80 -11.56 7.55
CA GLY A 50 -9.12 -12.84 7.36
C GLY A 50 -9.04 -13.68 8.63
N HIS A 51 -8.84 -13.03 9.79
CA HIS A 51 -8.82 -13.72 11.09
C HIS A 51 -10.20 -14.30 11.45
N TYR A 52 -11.28 -13.52 11.27
CA TYR A 52 -12.65 -14.00 11.49
C TYR A 52 -13.05 -15.13 10.53
N ALA A 53 -12.55 -15.11 9.30
CA ALA A 53 -12.83 -16.14 8.30
C ALA A 53 -11.89 -17.37 8.39
N ALA A 54 -11.00 -17.43 9.39
CA ALA A 54 -10.00 -18.49 9.57
C ALA A 54 -9.14 -18.74 8.31
N LEU A 55 -8.91 -17.69 7.51
CA LEU A 55 -8.10 -17.78 6.29
C LEU A 55 -6.60 -17.77 6.67
N PRO A 56 -5.76 -18.55 5.98
CA PRO A 56 -4.31 -18.46 6.16
C PRO A 56 -3.83 -17.04 5.88
N GLN A 57 -3.24 -16.37 6.88
CA GLN A 57 -2.62 -15.06 6.64
C GLN A 57 -1.31 -15.23 5.87
N PRO A 58 -1.14 -14.57 4.71
CA PRO A 58 0.16 -14.52 4.05
C PRO A 58 1.15 -13.73 4.92
N ASP A 59 2.42 -14.17 4.95
CA ASP A 59 3.46 -13.43 5.64
C ASP A 59 3.88 -12.21 4.82
N VAL A 60 3.46 -11.03 5.28
CA VAL A 60 3.74 -9.74 4.63
C VAL A 60 5.06 -9.12 5.09
N ARG A 61 5.73 -9.68 6.11
CA ARG A 61 6.95 -9.10 6.69
C ARG A 61 8.07 -8.89 5.66
N PRO A 62 8.39 -9.85 4.76
CA PRO A 62 9.48 -9.65 3.80
C PRO A 62 9.19 -8.50 2.82
N ALA A 63 7.93 -8.40 2.36
CA ALA A 63 7.52 -7.31 1.48
C ALA A 63 7.51 -5.97 2.23
N LEU A 64 7.07 -5.95 3.49
CA LEU A 64 7.03 -4.74 4.32
C LEU A 64 8.43 -4.23 4.65
N GLU A 65 9.40 -5.11 4.90
CA GLU A 65 10.78 -4.72 5.17
C GLU A 65 11.42 -4.03 3.95
N ILE A 66 11.22 -4.60 2.75
CA ILE A 66 11.72 -4.03 1.50
C ILE A 66 10.99 -2.72 1.17
N LEU A 67 9.66 -2.74 1.10
CA LEU A 67 8.86 -1.57 0.72
C LEU A 67 8.94 -0.46 1.78
N GLY A 68 9.03 -0.81 3.06
CA GLY A 68 9.16 0.14 4.16
C GLY A 68 10.51 0.83 4.15
N SER A 69 11.60 0.09 3.92
CA SER A 69 12.94 0.68 3.82
C SER A 69 13.08 1.56 2.58
N VAL A 70 12.67 1.05 1.41
CA VAL A 70 12.71 1.82 0.16
C VAL A 70 11.77 3.03 0.23
N GLY A 71 10.56 2.85 0.76
CA GLY A 71 9.59 3.92 0.93
C GLY A 71 10.06 5.01 1.89
N LEU A 72 10.66 4.64 3.03
CA LEU A 72 11.25 5.60 3.96
C LEU A 72 12.38 6.40 3.30
N ILE A 73 13.27 5.73 2.57
CA ILE A 73 14.34 6.40 1.81
C ILE A 73 13.72 7.38 0.81
N MET A 74 12.71 6.97 0.04
CA MET A 74 12.02 7.85 -0.92
C MET A 74 11.40 9.07 -0.24
N ILE A 75 10.73 8.91 0.90
CA ILE A 75 10.13 10.02 1.67
C ILE A 75 11.21 10.98 2.16
N VAL A 76 12.32 10.46 2.68
CA VAL A 76 13.45 11.29 3.15
C VAL A 76 14.10 12.04 1.98
N LEU A 77 14.29 11.39 0.84
CA LEU A 77 14.83 12.03 -0.36
C LEU A 77 13.88 13.10 -0.91
N GLU A 78 12.57 12.84 -0.95
CA GLU A 78 11.55 13.81 -1.35
C GLU A 78 11.57 15.03 -0.42
N ALA A 79 11.60 14.82 0.90
CA ALA A 79 11.70 15.90 1.87
C ALA A 79 13.02 16.68 1.79
N ALA A 80 14.14 16.01 1.50
CA ALA A 80 15.44 16.66 1.31
C ALA A 80 15.53 17.43 -0.01
N LEU A 81 14.82 16.98 -1.04
CA LEU A 81 14.74 17.64 -2.34
C LEU A 81 13.80 18.86 -2.30
N ASP A 82 12.68 18.76 -1.57
CA ASP A 82 11.74 19.87 -1.34
C ASP A 82 12.33 20.93 -0.38
N LEU A 83 13.42 20.59 0.32
CA LEU A 83 14.16 21.53 1.15
C LEU A 83 14.93 22.52 0.25
N GLU A 84 14.32 23.66 -0.06
CA GLU A 84 15.02 24.80 -0.66
C GLU A 84 16.08 25.32 0.31
N LEU A 85 17.35 25.17 -0.09
CA LEU A 85 18.49 25.79 0.60
C LEU A 85 18.45 27.30 0.31
N ARG A 86 17.92 28.09 1.25
CA ARG A 86 18.21 29.52 1.31
C ARG A 86 19.61 29.76 1.88
#